data_AF-A0A3C0AR86-F1
#
_entry.id   AF-A0A3C0AR86-F1
#
_cell.length_a   1.000
_cell.length_b   1.000
_cell.length_c   1.000
_cell.angle_alpha   90.00
_cell.angle_beta   90.00
_cell.angle_gamma   90.00
#
_symmetry.space_group_name_H-M   'P 1'
#
loop_
_entity.id
_entity.type
_entity.pdbx_description
1 polymer ?
#
loop_
_entity_poly.entity_id
_entity_poly.type
_entity_poly.pdbx_seq_one_letter_code
_entity_poly.pdbx_strand_id
1 'polypeptide(L)'
;LRWIAVSAGRRRLRLLAEMKLPGRAWLEFEVTGTGETSTITQTAIFDPVGLWGRLYWYAVCPLHHFVFSGMIHNIAAAAERIPQGDEKTSEAGSGL
;
A
#
# COMPACT_ATOMS: atom_id res chain seq x y z
N LEU A 1 -10.96 -12.34 2.61
CA LEU A 1 -10.73 -10.91 2.32
C LEU A 1 -10.21 -10.84 0.90
N ARG A 2 -10.96 -10.24 -0.02
CA ARG A 2 -10.51 -10.08 -1.41
C ARG A 2 -10.02 -8.66 -1.59
N TRP A 3 -8.82 -8.51 -2.14
CA TRP A 3 -8.25 -7.23 -2.51
C TRP A 3 -8.31 -7.09 -4.03
N ILE A 4 -8.74 -5.92 -4.51
CA ILE A 4 -8.77 -5.60 -5.92
C ILE A 4 -7.84 -4.41 -6.14
N ALA A 5 -6.89 -4.56 -7.06
CA ALA A 5 -6.07 -3.43 -7.49
C ALA A 5 -6.95 -2.46 -8.27
N VAL A 6 -7.11 -1.24 -7.74
CA VAL A 6 -7.87 -0.16 -8.39
C VAL A 6 -6.95 0.82 -9.11
N SER A 7 -5.67 0.85 -8.74
CA SER A 7 -4.62 1.58 -9.47
C SER A 7 -3.27 0.95 -9.17
N ALA A 8 -2.46 0.74 -10.19
CA ALA A 8 -1.11 0.19 -10.09
C ALA A 8 -0.17 0.95 -11.02
N GLY A 9 0.64 1.84 -10.45
CA GLY A 9 1.76 2.50 -11.11
C GLY A 9 3.08 2.08 -10.48
N ARG A 10 4.21 2.44 -11.11
CA ARG A 10 5.56 2.08 -10.63
C ARG A 10 5.82 2.46 -9.17
N ARG A 11 5.27 3.59 -8.70
CA ARG A 11 5.51 4.14 -7.36
C ARG A 11 4.27 4.18 -6.47
N ARG A 12 3.11 3.73 -6.95
CA ARG A 12 1.86 3.79 -6.19
C ARG A 12 0.97 2.61 -6.52
N LEU A 13 0.51 1.90 -5.49
CA LEU A 13 -0.44 0.82 -5.58
C LEU A 13 -1.62 1.11 -4.65
N ARG A 14 -2.82 1.10 -5.19
CA ARG A 14 -4.05 1.24 -4.40
C ARG A 14 -4.89 -0.02 -4.55
N LEU A 15 -5.21 -0.60 -3.40
CA LEU A 15 -6.03 -1.79 -3.27
C LEU A 15 -7.36 -1.41 -2.60
N LEU A 16 -8.47 -1.85 -3.19
CA LEU A 16 -9.78 -1.80 -2.55
C LEU A 16 -10.02 -3.13 -1.84
N ALA A 17 -10.48 -3.08 -0.59
CA ALA A 17 -10.91 -4.24 0.14
C ALA A 17 -12.40 -4.52 -0.13
N GLU A 18 -12.69 -5.58 -0.87
CA GLU A 18 -14.04 -6.13 -0.96
C GLU A 18 -14.31 -6.98 0.27
N MET A 19 -14.94 -6.38 1.28
CA MET A 19 -15.42 -7.09 2.46
C MET A 19 -16.77 -6.57 2.92
N LYS A 20 -17.54 -7.43 3.60
CA LYS A 20 -18.74 -7.05 4.38
C LYS A 20 -18.30 -6.29 5.63
N LEU A 21 -17.77 -5.09 5.44
CA LEU A 21 -17.63 -4.11 6.52
C LEU A 21 -18.83 -3.17 6.45
N PRO A 22 -19.22 -2.55 7.58
CA PRO A 22 -20.10 -1.40 7.57
C PRO A 22 -19.36 -0.17 7.01
N GLY A 23 -18.85 -0.26 5.77
CA GLY A 23 -17.95 0.73 5.19
C GLY A 23 -17.11 0.19 4.03
N ARG A 24 -16.35 1.08 3.42
CA ARG A 24 -15.37 0.76 2.36
C ARG A 24 -13.96 0.98 2.90
N ALA A 25 -13.05 0.08 2.54
CA ALA A 25 -11.66 0.17 2.97
C ALA A 25 -10.73 0.16 1.75
N TRP A 26 -9.72 1.01 1.79
CA TRP A 26 -8.62 1.02 0.84
C TRP A 26 -7.31 0.89 1.58
N LEU A 27 -6.36 0.24 0.92
CA LEU A 27 -4.99 0.18 1.34
C LEU A 27 -4.13 0.73 0.20
N GLU A 28 -3.40 1.79 0.51
CA GLU A 28 -2.53 2.45 -0.42
C GLU A 28 -1.07 2.28 -0.01
N PHE A 29 -0.23 2.05 -1.01
CA PHE A 29 1.21 2.02 -0.90
C PHE A 29 1.77 3.07 -1.84
N GLU A 30 2.65 3.91 -1.33
CA GLU A 30 3.40 4.89 -2.11
C GLU A 30 4.88 4.73 -1.81
N VAL A 31 5.71 4.81 -2.86
CA VAL A 31 7.15 4.73 -2.77
C VAL A 31 7.75 6.04 -3.28
N THR A 32 8.46 6.73 -2.40
CA THR A 32 9.17 7.98 -2.72
C THR A 32 10.66 7.81 -2.43
N GLY A 33 11.54 8.43 -3.21
CA GLY A 33 12.98 8.25 -3.03
C GLY A 33 13.82 8.59 -4.26
N THR A 34 15.13 8.69 -4.06
CA THR A 34 16.10 9.20 -5.05
C THR A 34 17.10 8.14 -5.52
N GLY A 35 16.78 6.84 -5.39
CA GLY A 35 17.55 5.73 -5.95
C GLY A 35 18.50 5.05 -4.96
N GLU A 36 19.11 5.79 -4.03
CA GLU A 36 19.91 5.18 -2.93
C GLU A 36 19.05 4.80 -1.73
N THR A 37 18.01 5.60 -1.45
CA THR A 37 17.06 5.34 -0.37
C THR A 37 15.64 5.51 -0.89
N SER A 38 14.74 4.68 -0.37
CA SER A 38 13.32 4.73 -0.68
C SER A 38 12.50 4.66 0.60
N THR A 39 11.51 5.55 0.70
CA THR A 39 10.51 5.57 1.76
C THR A 39 9.23 4.95 1.21
N ILE A 40 8.76 3.88 1.86
CA ILE A 40 7.46 3.27 1.56
C ILE A 40 6.45 3.77 2.58
N THR A 41 5.42 4.48 2.11
CA THR A 41 4.30 4.94 2.93
C THR A 41 3.12 4.01 2.71
N GLN A 42 2.60 3.43 3.79
CA GLN A 42 1.39 2.63 3.79
C GLN A 42 0.26 3.42 4.43
N THR A 43 -0.85 3.59 3.71
CA THR A 43 -2.02 4.34 4.18
C THR A 43 -3.26 3.46 4.11
N ALA A 44 -3.86 3.19 5.26
CA ALA A 44 -5.15 2.53 5.37
C ALA A 44 -6.25 3.58 5.48
N ILE A 45 -7.18 3.58 4.52
CA ILE A 45 -8.30 4.51 4.47
C ILE A 45 -9.56 3.71 4.73
N PHE A 46 -10.35 4.11 5.73
CA PHE A 46 -11.63 3.51 6.03
C PHE A 46 -12.73 4.57 5.96
N ASP A 47 -13.74 4.30 5.14
CA ASP A 47 -14.95 5.11 5.00
C ASP A 47 -16.10 4.36 5.70
N PRO A 48 -16.33 4.61 7.00
CA PRO A 48 -17.37 3.94 7.77
C PRO A 48 -18.76 4.42 7.35
N VAL A 49 -19.68 3.48 7.17
CA VAL A 49 -21.11 3.76 6.98
C VAL A 49 -21.83 3.58 8.31
N GLY A 50 -22.43 4.66 8.80
CA GLY A 50 -23.24 4.67 10.03
C GLY A 50 -22.46 4.67 11.34
N LEU A 51 -23.18 4.71 12.46
CA LEU A 51 -22.61 4.83 13.81
C LEU A 51 -21.85 3.56 14.24
N TRP A 52 -22.36 2.39 13.86
CA TRP A 52 -21.73 1.10 14.14
C TRP A 52 -20.39 0.93 13.43
N GLY A 53 -20.24 1.47 12.22
CA GLY A 53 -18.97 1.45 11.49
C GLY A 53 -17.88 2.27 12.19
N ARG A 54 -18.26 3.41 12.80
CA ARG A 54 -17.33 4.22 13.61
C ARG A 54 -16.87 3.49 14.87
N LEU A 55 -17.80 2.88 15.61
CA LEU A 55 -17.48 2.14 16.84
C LEU A 55 -16.56 0.93 16.56
N TYR A 56 -16.87 0.19 15.50
CA TYR A 56 -16.03 -0.89 15.00
C TYR A 56 -14.63 -0.38 14.63
N TRP A 57 -14.53 0.74 13.90
CA TRP A 57 -13.26 1.31 13.52
C TRP A 57 -12.38 1.64 14.74
N TYR A 58 -12.91 2.32 15.76
CA TYR A 58 -12.14 2.65 16.96
C TYR A 58 -11.68 1.41 17.73
N ALA A 59 -12.49 0.36 17.80
CA ALA A 59 -12.12 -0.88 18.47
C ALA A 59 -10.99 -1.65 17.75
N VAL A 60 -10.99 -1.64 16.41
CA VAL A 60 -10.01 -2.40 15.61
C VAL A 60 -8.81 -1.55 15.17
N CYS A 61 -8.89 -0.21 15.26
CA CYS A 61 -7.77 0.69 14.94
C CYS A 61 -6.43 0.32 15.63
N PRO A 62 -6.38 -0.03 16.94
CA PRO A 62 -5.12 -0.43 17.56
C PRO A 62 -4.59 -1.77 17.02
N LEU A 63 -5.47 -2.73 16.70
CA LEU A 63 -5.08 -3.99 16.08
C LEU A 63 -4.50 -3.76 14.68
N HIS A 64 -5.15 -2.90 13.89
CA HIS A 64 -4.68 -2.51 12.56
C HIS A 64 -3.28 -1.90 12.61
N HIS A 65 -2.98 -1.05 13.60
CA HIS A 65 -1.64 -0.48 13.75
C HIS A 65 -0.56 -1.57 13.89
N PHE A 66 -0.83 -2.60 14.69
CA PHE A 66 0.13 -3.70 14.89
C PHE A 66 0.33 -4.54 13.61
N VAL A 67 -0.77 -4.91 12.94
CA VAL A 67 -0.74 -5.71 11.71
C VAL A 67 -0.05 -4.94 10.57
N PHE A 68 -0.37 -3.65 10.41
CA PHE A 68 0.19 -2.79 9.36
C PHE A 68 1.68 -2.53 9.58
N SER A 69 2.11 -2.32 10.83
CA SER A 69 3.54 -2.22 11.15
C SER A 69 4.30 -3.50 10.78
N GLY A 70 3.77 -4.68 11.12
CA GLY A 70 4.40 -5.94 10.70
C GLY A 70 4.47 -6.10 9.17
N MET A 71 3.40 -5.71 8.48
CA MET A 71 3.33 -5.81 7.02
C MET A 71 4.35 -4.91 6.31
N ILE A 72 4.48 -3.64 6.72
CA ILE A 72 5.40 -2.70 6.06
C ILE A 72 6.88 -3.09 6.27
N HIS A 73 7.24 -3.59 7.45
CA HIS A 73 8.58 -4.10 7.72
C HIS A 73 8.91 -5.33 6.86
N ASN A 74 7.97 -6.25 6.71
CA ASN A 74 8.16 -7.43 5.88
C ASN A 74 8.31 -7.05 4.39
N ILE A 75 7.56 -6.05 3.92
CA ILE A 75 7.69 -5.55 2.54
C ILE A 75 9.06 -4.90 2.33
N ALA A 76 9.52 -4.07 3.27
CA ALA A 76 10.85 -3.45 3.20
C ALA A 76 11.96 -4.52 3.17
N ALA A 77 11.92 -5.48 4.09
CA ALA A 77 12.88 -6.58 4.14
C ALA A 77 12.85 -7.47 2.89
N ALA A 78 11.67 -7.66 2.28
CA ALA A 78 11.54 -8.38 1.01
C ALA A 78 12.13 -7.57 -0.16
N ALA A 79 11.91 -6.25 -0.19
CA ALA A 79 12.44 -5.37 -1.22
C ALA A 79 13.97 -5.33 -1.22
N GLU A 80 14.60 -5.31 -0.05
CA GLU A 80 16.06 -5.36 0.09
C GLU A 80 16.67 -6.68 -0.42
N ARG A 81 15.90 -7.77 -0.44
CA ARG A 81 16.34 -9.07 -0.95
C ARG A 81 16.22 -9.20 -2.46
N ILE A 82 15.48 -8.31 -3.12
CA ILE A 82 15.35 -8.30 -4.57
C ILE A 82 16.53 -7.50 -5.13
N PRO A 83 17.46 -8.11 -5.88
CA PRO A 83 18.49 -7.36 -6.57
C PRO A 83 17.83 -6.36 -7.51
N GLN A 84 18.21 -5.09 -7.41
CA GLN A 84 17.76 -4.05 -8.34
C GLN A 84 18.30 -4.42 -9.74
N GLY A 85 17.47 -5.07 -10.55
CA GLY A 85 17.80 -5.34 -11.94
C GLY A 85 17.92 -4.02 -12.70
N ASP A 86 19.01 -3.87 -13.45
CA ASP A 86 19.40 -2.66 -14.19
C ASP A 86 18.23 -1.99 -14.93
N GLU A 87 17.66 -0.95 -14.31
CA GLU A 87 16.71 -0.03 -14.93
C GLU A 87 17.48 1.04 -15.74
N LYS A 88 18.37 0.61 -16.65
CA LYS A 88 19.18 1.49 -17.51
C LYS A 88 18.83 1.38 -19.00
N THR A 89 17.85 0.58 -19.42
CA THR A 89 17.63 0.29 -20.85
C THR A 89 16.45 1.01 -21.52
N SER A 90 15.58 1.74 -20.80
CA SER A 90 14.35 2.27 -21.42
C SER A 90 14.39 3.72 -21.94
N GLU A 91 15.49 4.46 -21.78
CA GLU A 91 15.58 5.87 -22.24
C GLU A 91 16.38 6.07 -23.54
N ALA A 92 16.98 5.02 -24.12
CA ALA A 92 17.82 5.13 -25.32
C ALA A 92 17.05 5.06 -26.67
N GLY A 93 15.71 5.08 -26.68
CA GLY A 93 14.91 4.74 -27.86
C GLY A 93 13.99 5.84 -28.43
N SER A 94 14.07 7.09 -27.96
CA SER A 94 13.24 8.20 -28.48
C SER A 94 14.11 9.35 -28.95
N GLY A 95 14.87 9.10 -30.01
CA GLY A 95 15.72 10.08 -30.66
C GLY A 95 16.00 9.67 -32.11
N LEU A 96 14.95 9.53 -32.92
CA LEU A 96 14.97 9.61 -34.37
C LEU A 96 13.69 10.31 -34.84
#